data_AF-A0A938YNC0-F1
#
_entry.id   AF-A0A938YNC0-F1
#
_cell.length_a   1.000
_cell.length_b   1.000
_cell.length_c   1.000
_cell.angle_alpha   90.00
_cell.angle_beta   90.00
_cell.angle_gamma   90.00
#
_symmetry.space_group_name_H-M   'P 1'
#
loop_
_entity.id
_entity.type
_entity.pdbx_description
1 polymer ?
#
loop_
_entity_poly.entity_id
_entity_poly.type
_entity_poly.pdbx_seq_one_letter_code
_entity_poly.pdbx_strand_id
1 'polypeptide(L)'
;MATFGWPIILILNAVIIILVAIFLIWKMQKEKKAGYPMQDERTSKIQGKAALGTYYITLAFMVSIMLWNIFGNEVTTFLPELETGWTVIAIMLVMGFSFGLLSWYYAKKGEF
;
A
#
# COMPACT_ATOMS: atom_id res chain seq x y z
N MET A 1 -30.87 5.19 -15.98
CA MET A 1 -30.87 5.10 -14.51
C MET A 1 -29.45 5.34 -14.03
N ALA A 2 -29.19 6.34 -13.19
CA ALA A 2 -27.87 6.50 -12.59
C ALA A 2 -27.61 5.29 -11.67
N THR A 3 -26.57 4.52 -11.96
CA THR A 3 -26.16 3.38 -11.14
C THR A 3 -25.55 3.92 -9.85
N PHE A 4 -26.39 4.08 -8.81
CA PHE A 4 -25.98 4.55 -7.48
C PHE A 4 -24.88 3.71 -6.80
N GLY A 5 -24.53 2.54 -7.37
CA GLY A 5 -23.50 1.66 -6.83
C GLY A 5 -22.13 2.32 -6.69
N TRP A 6 -21.66 3.10 -7.67
CA TRP A 6 -20.31 3.68 -7.61
C TRP A 6 -20.14 4.73 -6.50
N PRO A 7 -21.03 5.74 -6.37
CA PRO A 7 -21.00 6.65 -5.22
C PRO A 7 -21.07 5.92 -3.86
N ILE A 8 -21.90 4.88 -3.74
CA ILE A 8 -22.03 4.11 -2.50
C ILE A 8 -20.72 3.39 -2.15
N ILE A 9 -20.04 2.76 -3.13
CA ILE A 9 -18.76 2.09 -2.91
C ILE A 9 -17.69 3.08 -2.44
N LEU A 10 -17.65 4.29 -3.01
CA LEU A 10 -16.71 5.33 -2.60
C LEU A 10 -16.96 5.78 -1.16
N ILE A 11 -18.23 6.00 -0.79
CA ILE A 11 -18.62 6.39 0.58
C ILE A 11 -18.25 5.28 1.57
N LEU A 12 -18.53 4.02 1.25
CA LEU A 12 -18.19 2.89 2.11
C LEU A 12 -16.67 2.78 2.34
N ASN A 13 -15.86 2.93 1.28
CA ASN A 13 -14.41 2.93 1.43
C ASN A 13 -13.92 4.09 2.31
N ALA A 14 -14.44 5.29 2.10
CA ALA A 14 -14.08 6.45 2.92
C ALA A 14 -14.41 6.22 4.41
N VAL A 15 -15.59 5.68 4.70
CA VAL A 15 -16.01 5.33 6.08
C VAL A 15 -15.07 4.30 6.70
N ILE A 16 -14.71 3.24 5.96
CA ILE A 16 -13.77 2.21 6.45
C ILE A 16 -12.42 2.84 6.79
N ILE A 17 -11.86 3.69 5.92
CA ILE A 17 -10.57 4.36 6.15
C ILE A 17 -10.62 5.21 7.43
N ILE A 18 -11.71 5.97 7.61
CA ILE A 18 -11.90 6.81 8.80
C ILE A 18 -12.00 5.96 10.07
N LEU A 19 -12.77 4.87 10.04
CA LEU A 19 -12.92 3.96 11.18
C LEU A 19 -11.59 3.31 11.57
N VAL A 20 -10.80 2.87 10.60
CA VAL A 20 -9.47 2.31 10.83
C VAL A 20 -8.54 3.37 11.44
N ALA A 21 -8.55 4.60 10.91
CA ALA A 21 -7.74 5.69 11.47
C ALA A 21 -8.11 6.00 12.92
N ILE A 22 -9.40 6.11 13.24
CA ILE A 22 -9.89 6.34 14.61
C ILE A 22 -9.45 5.20 15.53
N PHE A 23 -9.60 3.95 15.09
CA PHE A 23 -9.20 2.77 15.85
C PHE A 23 -7.70 2.76 16.15
N LEU A 24 -6.86 3.06 15.15
CA LEU A 24 -5.41 3.13 15.31
C LEU A 24 -5.00 4.24 16.28
N ILE A 25 -5.58 5.44 16.15
CA ILE A 25 -5.31 6.56 17.07
C ILE A 25 -5.73 6.21 18.50
N TRP A 26 -6.91 5.62 18.67
CA TRP A 26 -7.41 5.18 19.97
C TRP A 26 -6.48 4.15 20.61
N LYS A 27 -6.03 3.15 19.83
CA LYS A 27 -5.06 2.14 20.27
C LYS A 27 -3.73 2.79 20.70
N MET A 28 -3.17 3.69 19.89
CA MET A 28 -1.92 4.39 20.23
C MET A 28 -2.06 5.21 21.51
N GLN A 29 -3.17 5.92 21.69
CA GLN A 29 -3.43 6.69 22.92
C GLN A 29 -3.54 5.76 24.14
N LYS A 30 -4.18 4.60 24.00
CA LYS A 30 -4.29 3.60 25.06
C LYS A 30 -2.92 3.04 25.45
N GLU A 31 -2.08 2.71 24.47
CA GLU A 31 -0.72 2.19 24.69
C GLU A 31 0.19 3.23 25.35
N LYS A 32 0.10 4.50 24.94
CA LYS A 32 0.78 5.63 25.60
C LYS A 32 0.39 5.75 27.07
N LYS A 33 -0.92 5.70 27.38
CA LYS A 33 -1.42 5.80 28.76
C LYS A 33 -0.98 4.62 29.62
N ALA A 34 -0.76 3.45 29.03
CA ALA A 34 -0.28 2.26 29.72
C ALA A 34 1.25 2.25 29.95
N GLY A 35 1.98 3.28 29.49
CA GLY A 35 3.42 3.40 29.68
C GLY A 35 4.25 2.49 28.78
N TYR A 36 3.67 1.89 27.74
CA TYR A 36 4.44 1.12 26.77
C TYR A 36 5.34 2.07 25.95
N PRO A 37 6.61 1.70 25.69
CA PRO A 37 7.45 2.46 24.79
C PRO A 37 6.79 2.51 23.42
N MET A 38 6.57 3.73 22.94
CA MET A 38 5.72 4.02 21.78
C MET A 38 6.24 3.38 20.48
N GLN A 39 7.55 3.14 20.41
CA GLN A 39 8.27 2.28 19.46
C GLN A 39 9.76 2.42 19.80
N ASP A 40 10.53 1.34 19.66
CA ASP A 40 11.99 1.44 19.68
C ASP A 40 12.43 2.26 18.44
N GLU A 41 13.27 3.28 18.64
CA GLU A 41 13.81 4.12 17.56
C GLU A 41 14.41 3.28 16.43
N ARG A 42 15.01 2.13 16.79
CA ARG A 42 15.56 1.17 15.84
C ARG A 42 14.48 0.58 14.94
N THR A 43 13.37 0.13 15.50
CA THR A 43 12.25 -0.44 14.73
C THR A 43 11.63 0.61 13.81
N SER A 44 11.49 1.84 14.29
CA SER A 44 10.96 2.95 13.49
C SER A 44 11.84 3.25 12.27
N LYS A 45 13.17 3.30 12.45
CA LYS A 45 14.11 3.51 11.33
C LYS A 45 14.08 2.36 10.32
N ILE A 46 14.01 1.10 10.77
CA ILE A 46 13.89 -0.07 9.88
C ILE A 46 12.61 0.02 9.05
N GLN A 47 11.47 0.26 9.71
CA GLN A 47 10.17 0.35 9.05
C GLN A 47 10.10 1.54 8.09
N GLY A 48 10.66 2.69 8.45
CA GLY A 48 10.72 3.86 7.57
C GLY A 48 11.53 3.59 6.30
N LYS A 49 12.70 2.95 6.42
CA LYS A 49 13.52 2.57 5.26
C LYS A 49 12.82 1.53 4.37
N ALA A 50 12.17 0.53 4.99
CA ALA A 50 11.39 -0.47 4.27
C ALA A 50 10.18 0.14 3.54
N ALA A 51 9.49 1.08 4.18
CA ALA A 51 8.37 1.80 3.58
C ALA A 51 8.79 2.63 2.36
N LEU A 52 9.90 3.37 2.46
CA LEU A 52 10.43 4.14 1.32
C LEU A 52 10.84 3.23 0.16
N GLY A 53 11.55 2.13 0.42
CA GLY A 53 11.91 1.18 -0.62
C GLY A 53 10.67 0.55 -1.28
N THR A 54 9.68 0.18 -0.47
CA THR A 54 8.40 -0.35 -0.95
C THR A 54 7.66 0.65 -1.83
N TYR A 55 7.64 1.92 -1.42
CA TYR A 55 7.02 3.00 -2.18
C TYR A 55 7.62 3.09 -3.59
N TYR A 56 8.94 3.12 -3.72
CA TYR A 56 9.60 3.22 -5.03
C TYR A 56 9.40 1.96 -5.89
N ILE A 57 9.44 0.77 -5.29
CA ILE A 57 9.17 -0.49 -6.02
C ILE A 57 7.73 -0.51 -6.54
N THR A 58 6.78 -0.17 -5.68
CA THR A 58 5.35 -0.15 -6.03
C THR A 58 5.07 0.93 -7.08
N LEU A 59 5.71 2.11 -6.97
CA LEU A 59 5.61 3.17 -7.96
C LEU A 59 6.13 2.72 -9.32
N ALA A 60 7.31 2.09 -9.37
CA ALA A 60 7.86 1.57 -10.62
C ALA A 60 6.94 0.53 -11.26
N PHE A 61 6.34 -0.35 -10.46
CA PHE A 61 5.36 -1.34 -10.92
C PHE A 61 4.07 -0.71 -11.45
N MET A 62 3.54 0.32 -10.77
CA MET A 62 2.38 1.07 -11.25
C MET A 62 2.68 1.81 -12.56
N VAL A 63 3.88 2.40 -12.69
CA VAL A 63 4.33 3.01 -13.94
C VAL A 63 4.43 1.98 -15.06
N SER A 64 4.92 0.76 -14.80
CA SER A 64 4.98 -0.28 -15.83
C SER A 64 3.58 -0.74 -16.26
N ILE A 65 2.63 -0.86 -15.34
CA ILE A 65 1.21 -1.14 -15.67
C ILE A 65 0.62 0.00 -16.51
N MET A 66 0.88 1.25 -16.14
CA MET A 66 0.41 2.41 -16.91
C MET A 66 0.96 2.39 -18.33
N LEU A 67 2.27 2.14 -18.50
CA LEU A 67 2.89 2.03 -19.81
C LEU A 67 2.30 0.86 -20.61
N TRP A 68 2.07 -0.31 -20.00
CA TRP A 68 1.40 -1.44 -20.67
C TRP A 68 0.05 -1.03 -21.26
N ASN A 69 -0.78 -0.34 -20.48
CA ASN A 69 -2.09 0.13 -20.94
C ASN A 69 -1.96 1.16 -22.08
N ILE A 70 -1.02 2.11 -21.98
CA ILE A 70 -0.79 3.11 -23.05
C ILE A 70 -0.36 2.41 -24.34
N PHE A 71 0.64 1.52 -24.29
CA PHE A 71 1.14 0.83 -25.48
C PHE A 71 0.12 -0.17 -26.04
N GLY A 72 -0.64 -0.85 -25.18
CA GLY A 72 -1.67 -1.78 -25.60
C GLY A 72 -2.86 -1.11 -26.27
N ASN A 73 -3.25 0.08 -25.81
CA ASN A 73 -4.38 0.80 -26.38
C ASN A 73 -3.97 1.65 -27.60
N GLU A 74 -2.80 2.29 -27.57
CA GLU A 74 -2.45 3.33 -28.55
C GLU A 74 -1.45 2.87 -29.63
N VAL A 75 -0.65 1.82 -29.37
CA VAL A 75 0.49 1.46 -30.25
C VAL A 75 0.33 0.07 -30.85
N THR A 76 -0.23 -0.88 -30.11
CA THR A 76 -0.38 -2.27 -30.55
C THR A 76 -1.69 -2.86 -30.06
N THR A 77 -2.68 -3.00 -30.94
CA THR A 77 -4.00 -3.62 -30.67
C THR A 77 -3.94 -5.11 -30.29
N PHE A 78 -2.73 -5.67 -30.13
CA PHE A 78 -2.50 -7.09 -29.84
C PHE A 78 -2.14 -7.37 -28.38
N LEU A 79 -1.90 -6.34 -27.55
CA LEU A 79 -1.63 -6.57 -26.14
C LEU A 79 -2.96 -6.79 -25.39
N PRO A 80 -3.06 -7.83 -24.55
CA PRO A 80 -4.27 -8.08 -23.78
C PRO A 80 -4.50 -6.95 -22.77
N GLU A 81 -5.75 -6.51 -22.69
CA GLU A 81 -6.20 -5.56 -21.67
C GLU A 81 -6.03 -6.16 -20.27
N LEU A 82 -5.54 -5.34 -19.34
CA LEU A 82 -5.41 -5.74 -17.95
C LEU A 82 -6.74 -5.50 -17.23
N GLU A 83 -7.32 -6.57 -16.70
CA GLU A 83 -8.52 -6.47 -15.88
C GLU A 83 -8.20 -5.70 -14.60
N THR A 84 -9.06 -4.74 -14.25
CA THR A 84 -8.80 -3.76 -13.18
C THR A 84 -8.70 -4.42 -11.81
N GLY A 85 -9.56 -5.39 -11.49
CA GLY A 85 -9.53 -6.13 -10.23
C GLY A 85 -8.22 -6.89 -10.02
N TRP A 86 -7.80 -7.68 -11.00
CA TRP A 86 -6.52 -8.40 -10.98
C TRP A 86 -5.32 -7.47 -10.91
N THR A 87 -5.38 -6.32 -11.58
CA THR A 87 -4.34 -5.29 -11.53
C THR A 87 -4.20 -4.70 -10.13
N VAL A 88 -5.31 -4.37 -9.46
CA VAL A 88 -5.30 -3.87 -8.08
C VAL A 88 -4.77 -4.92 -7.11
N ILE A 89 -5.18 -6.18 -7.26
CA ILE A 89 -4.65 -7.29 -6.45
C ILE A 89 -3.13 -7.41 -6.64
N ALA A 90 -2.63 -7.35 -7.87
CA ALA A 90 -1.20 -7.42 -8.14
C ALA A 90 -0.42 -6.28 -7.47
N ILE A 91 -0.93 -5.03 -7.53
CA ILE A 91 -0.33 -3.88 -6.85
C ILE A 91 -0.28 -4.09 -5.34
N MET A 92 -1.39 -4.56 -4.73
CA MET A 92 -1.44 -4.85 -3.30
C MET A 92 -0.45 -5.92 -2.88
N LEU A 93 -0.29 -6.97 -3.69
CA LEU A 93 0.70 -8.03 -3.44
C LEU A 93 2.13 -7.48 -3.56
N VAL A 94 2.46 -6.74 -4.61
CA VAL A 94 3.79 -6.13 -4.78
C VAL A 94 4.13 -5.23 -3.60
N MET A 95 3.19 -4.39 -3.16
CA MET A 95 3.37 -3.52 -2.00
C MET A 95 3.59 -4.32 -0.71
N GLY A 96 2.73 -5.30 -0.43
CA GLY A 96 2.81 -6.12 0.79
C GLY A 96 4.08 -6.98 0.85
N PHE A 97 4.41 -7.68 -0.23
CA PHE A 97 5.62 -8.51 -0.30
C PHE A 97 6.90 -7.67 -0.22
N SER A 98 6.96 -6.54 -0.92
CA SER A 98 8.13 -5.65 -0.88
C SER A 98 8.35 -5.11 0.53
N PHE A 99 7.29 -4.69 1.22
CA PHE A 99 7.41 -4.22 2.60
C PHE A 99 7.89 -5.32 3.55
N GLY A 100 7.32 -6.51 3.45
CA GLY A 100 7.73 -7.66 4.27
C GLY A 100 9.20 -8.02 4.04
N LEU A 101 9.61 -8.14 2.77
CA LEU A 101 10.99 -8.48 2.40
C LEU A 101 11.99 -7.43 2.83
N LEU A 102 11.72 -6.14 2.58
CA LEU A 102 12.60 -5.05 2.96
C LEU A 102 12.69 -4.89 4.48
N SER A 103 11.57 -5.02 5.18
CA SER A 103 11.55 -5.00 6.66
C SER A 103 12.41 -6.12 7.23
N TRP A 104 12.29 -7.34 6.69
CA TRP A 104 13.10 -8.48 7.09
C TRP A 104 14.59 -8.29 6.76
N TYR A 105 14.89 -7.80 5.56
CA TYR A 105 16.25 -7.55 5.10
C TYR A 105 16.95 -6.50 5.97
N TYR A 106 16.32 -5.36 6.22
CA TYR A 106 16.90 -4.30 7.05
C TYR A 106 16.97 -4.69 8.53
N ALA A 107 16.05 -5.51 9.02
CA ALA A 107 16.16 -6.08 10.37
C ALA A 107 17.39 -7.00 10.51
N LYS A 108 17.66 -7.84 9.51
CA LYS A 108 18.84 -8.72 9.48
C LYS A 108 20.15 -7.99 9.29
N LYS A 109 20.16 -6.92 8.49
CA LYS A 109 21.39 -6.20 8.15
C LYS A 109 22.06 -5.59 9.39
N GLY A 110 21.30 -5.29 10.45
CA GLY A 110 21.83 -4.73 11.69
C GLY A 110 22.46 -3.34 11.53
N GLU A 111 22.50 -2.79 10.31
CA GLU A 111 23.11 -1.51 9.98
C GLU A 111 22.27 -0.35 10.49
N PHE A 112 22.70 0.18 11.63
CA PHE A 112 22.58 1.58 12.01
C PHE A 112 23.93 2.08 12.50
#